data_AF-A0A7S0X4Z6-F1
#
_entry.id   AF-A0A7S0X4Z6-F1
#
_cell.length_a   1.000
_cell.length_b   1.000
_cell.length_c   1.000
_cell.angle_alpha   90.00
_cell.angle_beta   90.00
_cell.angle_gamma   90.00
#
_symmetry.space_group_name_H-M   'P 1'
#
loop_
_entity.id
_entity.type
_entity.pdbx_description
1 polymer ?
#
loop_
_entity_poly.entity_id
_entity_poly.type
_entity_poly.pdbx_seq_one_letter_code
_entity_poly.pdbx_strand_id
1 'polypeptide(L)'
;MSSTNRSVGGEIKGDEPSAGTITDSRNTTADTRQYNSWRPTAAPTTLRLEVTTGSAWGSAASAPPGTEALTIGRTDANDLVVNDSEVSSFHVEVRWTWWAEGGGTGTGGGGGAHQDDGDNRGGGRWDRGGDGEGDNENDGVDDNDNGRNSGEKSNSSRAGSRYSGSGGGGGGDGGGGGGIGEWRVIDLGSTNGTFLNGQPIGGGRGYNVGRWHTLRDGDTLRLGERPESPTLRVFMTLTSTAASTPGPGGAPPLRLLSSVRASPGKPPRMEDRALCECPLRGYSQVGLFAVFDGHAGAEAAERAKAVLPAVLARLLGGRTPGPGGAADVLRAAFLETDAAIACEYEGSTATAMLVWRCASTGRLYVQTANVGDSSCALGRSAGSGAARFLTTEHKVTSARERERLTREHGVTLNEGTTRLHGLALARALGDSFLKEEGSGLTADPDVSAALEVRGDGGDVAVLASDGLWDVCSAAQAVAAAFRAGGGKLGGSRGGGR
;
A
#
# COMPACT_ATOMS: atom_id res chain seq x y z
N MET A 1 34.59 -19.41 -63.90
CA MET A 1 35.33 -18.94 -65.10
C MET A 1 34.82 -17.54 -65.43
N SER A 2 35.71 -16.53 -65.46
CA SER A 2 35.62 -15.18 -66.11
C SER A 2 34.46 -14.23 -65.70
N SER A 3 34.61 -13.18 -64.88
CA SER A 3 35.10 -11.77 -65.13
C SER A 3 34.28 -10.98 -66.18
N THR A 4 33.85 -9.69 -66.05
CA THR A 4 34.54 -8.45 -65.59
C THR A 4 33.59 -7.23 -65.39
N ASN A 5 33.86 -6.42 -64.34
CA ASN A 5 33.83 -4.95 -64.08
C ASN A 5 33.32 -3.87 -65.10
N ARG A 6 32.56 -2.85 -64.63
CA ARG A 6 33.01 -1.43 -64.37
C ARG A 6 31.90 -0.44 -63.93
N SER A 7 32.34 0.53 -63.12
CA SER A 7 31.73 1.70 -62.43
C SER A 7 31.39 2.93 -63.31
N VAL A 8 30.49 3.84 -62.84
CA VAL A 8 30.66 5.32 -62.66
C VAL A 8 29.56 5.86 -61.72
N GLY A 9 29.87 6.83 -60.83
CA GLY A 9 28.98 7.44 -59.83
C GLY A 9 28.31 8.77 -60.21
N GLY A 10 27.65 9.39 -59.22
CA GLY A 10 27.13 10.77 -59.28
C GLY A 10 26.36 11.17 -58.01
N GLU A 11 26.93 12.09 -57.22
CA GLU A 11 26.28 12.85 -56.13
C GLU A 11 25.24 13.84 -56.68
N ILE A 12 24.18 14.11 -55.93
CA ILE A 12 23.32 15.30 -56.13
C ILE A 12 23.10 15.99 -54.78
N LYS A 13 23.72 17.17 -54.65
CA LYS A 13 23.35 18.28 -53.75
C LYS A 13 22.15 19.03 -54.35
N GLY A 14 21.24 19.52 -53.50
CA GLY A 14 20.23 20.51 -53.86
C GLY A 14 20.05 21.53 -52.73
N ASP A 15 20.47 22.76 -52.99
CA ASP A 15 20.33 23.95 -52.16
C ASP A 15 18.92 24.57 -52.24
N GLU A 16 18.58 25.38 -51.24
CA GLU A 16 17.35 26.18 -51.05
C GLU A 16 17.00 27.17 -52.19
N PRO A 17 15.78 27.74 -52.13
CA PRO A 17 15.72 29.20 -52.06
C PRO A 17 14.76 29.77 -50.99
N SER A 18 14.97 31.05 -50.74
CA SER A 18 14.69 31.80 -49.53
C SER A 18 13.48 32.75 -49.58
N ALA A 19 13.09 33.16 -48.36
CA ALA A 19 12.63 34.50 -47.92
C ALA A 19 11.22 35.03 -48.25
N GLY A 20 10.50 35.34 -47.16
CA GLY A 20 9.28 36.16 -47.11
C GLY A 20 8.94 36.61 -45.69
N THR A 21 9.75 37.54 -45.17
CA THR A 21 9.54 38.57 -44.12
C THR A 21 8.26 38.54 -43.28
N ILE A 22 8.37 38.41 -41.94
CA ILE A 22 7.55 39.14 -40.95
C ILE A 22 8.42 39.52 -39.73
N THR A 23 8.20 40.74 -39.26
CA THR A 23 8.98 41.64 -38.41
C THR A 23 9.17 41.23 -36.94
N ASP A 24 10.31 41.67 -36.40
CA ASP A 24 10.70 41.64 -34.97
C ASP A 24 10.01 42.77 -34.18
N SER A 25 9.47 42.45 -33.00
CA SER A 25 9.36 43.41 -31.90
C SER A 25 9.26 42.66 -30.56
N ARG A 26 10.39 42.59 -29.85
CA ARG A 26 10.46 42.28 -28.42
C ARG A 26 9.71 43.37 -27.63
N ASN A 27 8.84 43.02 -26.68
CA ASN A 27 9.08 43.22 -25.25
C ASN A 27 7.93 42.71 -24.35
N THR A 28 8.33 42.03 -23.26
CA THR A 28 7.77 42.04 -21.89
C THR A 28 6.39 41.46 -21.53
N THR A 29 6.42 40.79 -20.37
CA THR A 29 5.36 40.46 -19.37
C THR A 29 4.61 39.11 -19.45
N ALA A 30 5.07 38.20 -18.56
CA ALA A 30 4.29 37.33 -17.67
C ALA A 30 3.15 36.49 -18.26
N ASP A 31 3.49 35.28 -18.74
CA ASP A 31 2.54 34.20 -19.00
C ASP A 31 2.10 33.55 -17.66
N THR A 32 1.02 34.08 -17.09
CA THR A 32 0.24 33.40 -16.05
C THR A 32 -0.57 32.30 -16.72
N ARG A 33 0.00 31.09 -16.80
CA ARG A 33 -0.76 29.90 -17.19
C ARG A 33 -1.90 29.69 -16.18
N GLN A 34 -3.10 29.99 -16.65
CA GLN A 34 -4.37 29.66 -16.00
C GLN A 34 -4.38 28.16 -15.65
N TYR A 35 -4.48 27.90 -14.35
CA TYR A 35 -4.83 26.60 -13.81
C TYR A 35 -6.17 26.15 -14.42
N ASN A 36 -6.13 25.06 -15.16
CA ASN A 36 -7.30 24.44 -15.76
C ASN A 36 -8.27 24.00 -14.65
N SER A 37 -9.50 24.52 -14.68
CA SER A 37 -10.55 24.24 -13.70
C SER A 37 -11.07 22.80 -13.85
N TRP A 38 -10.48 21.86 -13.10
CA TRP A 38 -10.90 20.47 -13.04
C TRP A 38 -12.22 20.32 -12.26
N ARG A 39 -13.16 19.52 -12.79
CA ARG A 39 -14.39 19.10 -12.10
C ARG A 39 -14.15 17.77 -11.38
N PRO A 40 -14.70 17.57 -10.17
CA PRO A 40 -14.50 16.32 -9.42
C PRO A 40 -15.06 15.12 -10.16
N THR A 41 -14.28 14.03 -10.20
CA THR A 41 -14.65 12.77 -10.84
C THR A 41 -15.92 12.19 -10.22
N ALA A 42 -16.94 11.97 -11.05
CA ALA A 42 -18.23 11.41 -10.65
C ALA A 42 -18.17 9.94 -10.18
N ALA A 43 -17.02 9.26 -10.29
CA ALA A 43 -16.83 7.89 -9.86
C ALA A 43 -15.90 7.83 -8.63
N PRO A 44 -16.29 7.11 -7.57
CA PRO A 44 -15.47 6.97 -6.37
C PRO A 44 -14.16 6.22 -6.70
N THR A 45 -13.08 6.55 -5.99
CA THR A 45 -11.73 6.00 -6.25
C THR A 45 -11.19 5.23 -5.04
N THR A 46 -10.52 4.12 -5.30
CA THR A 46 -9.71 3.44 -4.29
C THR A 46 -8.36 4.13 -4.21
N LEU A 47 -7.99 4.58 -3.00
CA LEU A 47 -6.69 5.16 -2.70
C LEU A 47 -5.68 4.04 -2.43
N ARG A 48 -4.49 4.17 -3.00
CA ARG A 48 -3.30 3.43 -2.58
C ARG A 48 -2.18 4.43 -2.31
N LEU A 49 -1.59 4.35 -1.13
CA LEU A 49 -0.41 5.11 -0.75
C LEU A 49 0.78 4.14 -0.72
N GLU A 50 1.81 4.42 -1.52
CA GLU A 50 3.02 3.58 -1.58
C GLU A 50 4.24 4.43 -1.25
N VAL A 51 5.07 3.94 -0.33
CA VAL A 51 6.33 4.58 0.05
C VAL A 51 7.33 4.36 -1.09
N THR A 52 7.73 5.45 -1.73
CA THR A 52 8.63 5.45 -2.90
C THR A 52 10.06 5.84 -2.57
N THR A 53 10.32 6.35 -1.36
CA THR A 53 11.65 6.67 -0.83
C THR A 53 11.70 6.44 0.69
N GLY A 54 12.91 6.29 1.26
CA GLY A 54 13.12 6.18 2.70
C GLY A 54 13.10 4.74 3.24
N SER A 55 13.16 4.60 4.57
CA SER A 55 13.36 3.32 5.25
C SER A 55 12.25 2.29 5.05
N ALA A 56 11.04 2.73 4.72
CA ALA A 56 9.88 1.88 4.47
C ALA A 56 9.57 1.71 2.97
N TRP A 57 10.55 1.94 2.10
CA TRP A 57 10.42 1.81 0.65
C TRP A 57 9.67 0.53 0.24
N GLY A 58 8.71 0.65 -0.67
CA GLY A 58 7.87 -0.46 -1.16
C GLY A 58 6.69 -0.81 -0.25
N SER A 59 6.66 -0.31 0.98
CA SER A 59 5.50 -0.46 1.87
C SER A 59 4.32 0.33 1.33
N ALA A 60 3.11 -0.19 1.52
CA ALA A 60 1.91 0.45 1.00
C ALA A 60 0.68 0.13 1.84
N ALA A 61 -0.29 1.03 1.80
CA ALA A 61 -1.63 0.79 2.32
C ALA A 61 -2.66 1.23 1.29
N SER A 62 -3.78 0.52 1.22
CA SER A 62 -4.89 0.82 0.31
C SER A 62 -6.17 1.01 1.08
N ALA A 63 -6.96 1.99 0.68
CA ALA A 63 -8.22 2.36 1.30
C ALA A 63 -9.30 2.54 0.22
N PRO A 64 -10.40 1.77 0.25
CA PRO A 64 -11.53 1.98 -0.66
C PRO A 64 -12.35 3.23 -0.28
N PRO A 65 -13.11 3.81 -1.21
CA PRO A 65 -13.83 5.07 -0.98
C PRO A 65 -14.89 4.92 0.13
N GLY A 66 -14.80 5.69 1.21
CA GLY A 66 -15.66 5.55 2.40
C GLY A 66 -14.94 4.95 3.62
N THR A 67 -13.64 4.66 3.51
CA THR A 67 -12.79 4.47 4.69
C THR A 67 -12.85 5.70 5.59
N GLU A 68 -13.16 5.48 6.88
CA GLU A 68 -13.27 6.54 7.89
C GLU A 68 -11.93 7.23 8.15
N ALA A 69 -10.86 6.44 8.28
CA ALA A 69 -9.49 6.91 8.44
C ALA A 69 -8.49 5.84 7.97
N LEU A 70 -7.41 6.31 7.33
CA LEU A 70 -6.19 5.58 7.02
C LEU A 70 -5.04 6.39 7.62
N THR A 71 -4.35 5.82 8.60
CA THR A 71 -3.31 6.48 9.38
C THR A 71 -1.92 6.09 8.91
N ILE A 72 -0.99 7.06 8.86
CA ILE A 72 0.42 6.82 8.57
C ILE A 72 1.25 7.38 9.72
N GLY A 73 2.21 6.59 10.20
CA GLY A 73 3.06 6.98 11.31
C GLY A 73 4.16 5.97 11.61
N ARG A 74 4.99 6.27 12.61
CA ARG A 74 6.17 5.44 12.94
C ARG A 74 5.84 4.19 13.75
N THR A 75 4.72 4.15 14.44
CA THR A 75 4.34 3.02 15.31
C THR A 75 3.42 2.02 14.59
N ASP A 76 3.40 0.80 15.10
CA ASP A 76 2.57 -0.32 14.65
C ASP A 76 1.06 -0.14 14.88
N ALA A 77 0.66 0.97 15.51
CA ALA A 77 -0.73 1.37 15.64
C ALA A 77 -1.31 2.07 14.40
N ASN A 78 -0.50 2.31 13.36
CA ASN A 78 -0.91 2.95 12.11
C ASN A 78 -1.15 1.93 11.00
N ASP A 79 -2.03 2.26 10.05
CA ASP A 79 -2.32 1.42 8.88
C ASP A 79 -1.10 1.28 7.96
N LEU A 80 -0.34 2.36 7.79
CA LEU A 80 0.95 2.38 7.09
C LEU A 80 2.06 2.81 8.05
N VAL A 81 2.93 1.85 8.39
CA VAL A 81 4.05 2.09 9.30
C VAL A 81 5.29 2.53 8.53
N VAL A 82 5.78 3.73 8.82
CA VAL A 82 7.03 4.27 8.25
C VAL A 82 8.04 4.48 9.38
N ASN A 83 8.91 3.48 9.59
CA ASN A 83 9.87 3.50 10.68
C ASN A 83 11.09 4.37 10.35
N ASP A 84 10.92 5.68 10.43
CA ASP A 84 11.94 6.68 10.15
C ASP A 84 11.98 7.73 11.26
N SER A 85 13.15 8.31 11.55
CA SER A 85 13.30 9.32 12.60
C SER A 85 12.62 10.63 12.26
N GLU A 86 12.40 10.92 10.96
CA GLU A 86 11.63 12.09 10.51
C GLU A 86 10.12 11.90 10.71
N VAL A 87 9.65 10.66 10.93
CA VAL A 87 8.23 10.33 11.03
C VAL A 87 7.77 10.26 12.49
N SER A 88 6.81 11.10 12.87
CA SER A 88 6.11 11.04 14.17
C SER A 88 5.30 9.74 14.37
N SER A 89 5.01 9.40 15.63
CA SER A 89 4.27 8.18 15.98
C SER A 89 2.93 8.05 15.26
N PHE A 90 2.18 9.15 15.17
CA PHE A 90 1.03 9.33 14.29
C PHE A 90 1.31 10.59 13.48
N HIS A 91 1.53 10.46 12.18
CA HIS A 91 2.06 11.56 11.36
C HIS A 91 0.96 12.23 10.55
N VAL A 92 0.19 11.44 9.80
CA VAL A 92 -0.90 11.93 8.96
C VAL A 92 -2.10 10.97 9.03
N GLU A 93 -3.28 11.53 8.79
CA GLU A 93 -4.50 10.77 8.57
C GLU A 93 -5.05 11.10 7.18
N VAL A 94 -5.54 10.08 6.49
CA VAL A 94 -6.18 10.19 5.18
C VAL A 94 -7.59 9.62 5.26
N ARG A 95 -8.57 10.32 4.72
CA ARG A 95 -9.98 9.89 4.76
C ARG A 95 -10.72 10.17 3.47
N TRP A 96 -11.81 9.46 3.27
CA TRP A 96 -12.78 9.79 2.24
C TRP A 96 -13.80 10.79 2.78
N THR A 97 -13.99 11.91 2.10
CA THR A 97 -15.04 12.89 2.41
C THR A 97 -16.07 12.95 1.31
N TRP A 98 -17.33 12.75 1.66
CA TRP A 98 -18.45 12.94 0.76
C TRP A 98 -18.74 14.43 0.58
N TRP A 99 -18.97 14.86 -0.67
CA TRP A 99 -19.60 16.14 -0.93
C TRP A 99 -21.09 15.98 -0.65
N ALA A 100 -21.62 16.72 0.32
CA ALA A 100 -23.07 16.85 0.44
C ALA A 100 -23.59 17.59 -0.80
N GLU A 101 -24.43 16.94 -1.61
CA GLU A 101 -25.24 17.69 -2.57
C GLU A 101 -26.25 18.53 -1.78
N GLY A 102 -26.10 19.86 -1.83
CA GLY A 102 -27.16 20.78 -1.41
C GLY A 102 -26.67 22.16 -0.97
N GLY A 103 -26.74 23.16 -1.85
CA GLY A 103 -26.47 24.55 -1.48
C GLY A 103 -26.52 25.56 -2.64
N GLY A 104 -27.49 25.44 -3.55
CA GLY A 104 -27.77 26.47 -4.55
C GLY A 104 -28.54 27.64 -3.94
N THR A 105 -27.95 28.82 -4.00
CA THR A 105 -28.48 30.12 -3.57
C THR A 105 -29.78 30.53 -4.28
N GLY A 106 -30.72 31.13 -3.53
CA GLY A 106 -31.42 32.34 -3.98
C GLY A 106 -32.93 32.27 -4.21
N THR A 107 -33.70 32.84 -3.28
CA THR A 107 -34.82 33.74 -3.61
C THR A 107 -34.79 34.91 -2.64
N GLY A 108 -34.74 36.12 -3.19
CA GLY A 108 -34.57 37.36 -2.45
C GLY A 108 -35.81 37.83 -1.68
N GLY A 109 -35.56 38.75 -0.76
CA GLY A 109 -36.55 39.57 -0.06
C GLY A 109 -35.81 40.61 0.76
N GLY A 110 -35.97 41.88 0.40
CA GLY A 110 -35.23 43.01 0.96
C GLY A 110 -35.75 43.54 2.31
N GLY A 111 -35.04 44.58 2.77
CA GLY A 111 -35.29 45.36 3.99
C GLY A 111 -34.33 44.95 5.12
N GLY A 112 -33.63 45.82 5.83
CA GLY A 112 -33.56 47.27 5.93
C GLY A 112 -32.57 47.58 7.07
N ALA A 113 -32.02 48.79 7.06
CA ALA A 113 -31.06 49.40 7.98
C ALA A 113 -30.98 48.88 9.44
N HIS A 114 -29.76 48.80 9.99
CA HIS A 114 -29.29 49.72 11.05
C HIS A 114 -27.79 49.55 11.35
N GLN A 115 -27.08 50.67 11.38
CA GLN A 115 -25.77 50.85 12.01
C GLN A 115 -25.92 50.79 13.54
N ASP A 116 -24.90 50.30 14.23
CA ASP A 116 -24.47 50.88 15.52
C ASP A 116 -23.02 50.49 15.85
N ASP A 117 -22.24 51.53 16.14
CA ASP A 117 -20.86 51.52 16.63
C ASP A 117 -20.78 51.05 18.10
N GLY A 118 -19.63 50.54 18.51
CA GLY A 118 -19.36 50.22 19.91
C GLY A 118 -17.91 49.84 20.21
N ASP A 119 -17.07 50.86 20.40
CA ASP A 119 -15.79 50.81 21.14
C ASP A 119 -15.95 50.15 22.53
N ASN A 120 -14.93 49.42 23.03
CA ASN A 120 -14.20 49.84 24.24
C ASN A 120 -12.95 48.98 24.55
N ARG A 121 -12.02 49.67 25.20
CA ARG A 121 -10.64 49.39 25.59
C ARG A 121 -10.49 48.53 26.86
N GLY A 122 -9.27 48.02 27.05
CA GLY A 122 -8.66 47.62 28.33
C GLY A 122 -7.70 46.44 28.13
N GLY A 123 -6.38 46.51 28.27
CA GLY A 123 -5.55 47.29 29.18
C GLY A 123 -4.97 46.34 30.25
N GLY A 124 -3.67 46.01 30.20
CA GLY A 124 -3.05 45.12 31.19
C GLY A 124 -1.60 44.73 30.90
N ARG A 125 -0.69 45.67 31.17
CA ARG A 125 0.78 45.62 31.16
C ARG A 125 1.33 44.90 32.40
N TRP A 126 2.43 44.13 32.28
CA TRP A 126 3.46 44.02 33.33
C TRP A 126 4.88 43.86 32.72
N ASP A 127 5.75 44.77 33.16
CA ASP A 127 7.20 44.95 32.91
C ASP A 127 8.04 43.78 33.53
N ARG A 128 9.11 43.29 32.88
CA ARG A 128 10.55 43.68 32.88
C ARG A 128 11.33 43.54 34.22
N GLY A 129 12.52 42.93 34.11
CA GLY A 129 13.64 42.87 35.09
C GLY A 129 14.21 41.44 35.11
N GLY A 130 15.39 41.12 34.56
CA GLY A 130 16.73 41.57 35.02
C GLY A 130 17.14 40.67 36.21
N ASP A 131 18.31 40.07 36.41
CA ASP A 131 19.74 40.27 36.08
C ASP A 131 20.39 38.86 36.38
N GLY A 132 21.52 38.35 35.86
CA GLY A 132 22.87 38.92 35.74
C GLY A 132 23.84 38.21 36.72
N GLU A 133 24.84 37.47 36.17
CA GLU A 133 26.16 37.11 36.77
C GLU A 133 26.21 36.06 37.91
N GLY A 134 27.20 35.15 38.07
CA GLY A 134 28.48 34.87 37.40
C GLY A 134 29.23 33.72 38.13
N ASP A 135 29.99 32.95 37.36
CA ASP A 135 31.25 32.21 37.61
C ASP A 135 31.60 31.59 38.98
N ASN A 136 31.91 30.27 39.01
CA ASN A 136 33.29 29.79 39.25
C ASN A 136 33.45 28.26 39.14
N GLU A 137 34.62 27.88 38.62
CA GLU A 137 35.20 26.55 38.47
C GLU A 137 35.62 25.94 39.83
N ASN A 138 35.58 24.61 40.00
CA ASN A 138 36.78 23.76 40.18
C ASN A 138 36.47 22.26 40.46
N ASP A 139 37.23 21.40 39.77
CA ASP A 139 37.88 20.14 40.15
C ASP A 139 37.15 18.96 40.83
N GLY A 140 37.41 17.75 40.28
CA GLY A 140 37.73 16.58 41.12
C GLY A 140 36.85 15.32 40.96
N VAL A 141 37.07 14.57 39.88
CA VAL A 141 37.49 13.15 39.84
C VAL A 141 36.94 12.13 40.88
N ASP A 142 36.45 11.02 40.31
CA ASP A 142 36.42 9.61 40.77
C ASP A 142 35.17 8.94 41.40
N ASP A 143 34.99 7.71 40.87
CA ASP A 143 34.40 6.49 41.42
C ASP A 143 32.88 6.22 41.39
N ASN A 144 32.53 5.52 40.30
CA ASN A 144 31.81 4.26 40.15
C ASN A 144 31.20 3.53 41.38
N ASP A 145 30.10 2.80 41.10
CA ASP A 145 29.33 1.88 41.95
C ASP A 145 28.54 2.52 43.12
N ASN A 146 27.27 2.22 43.41
CA ASN A 146 26.51 0.98 43.20
C ASN A 146 25.00 1.24 43.42
N GLY A 147 24.15 0.37 42.86
CA GLY A 147 22.92 -0.14 43.49
C GLY A 147 21.87 0.77 44.16
N ARG A 148 20.67 0.79 43.56
CA ARG A 148 19.32 0.65 44.20
C ARG A 148 19.00 1.55 45.42
N ASN A 149 17.96 2.38 45.31
CA ASN A 149 16.60 2.10 45.82
C ASN A 149 15.72 3.36 45.90
N SER A 150 14.42 3.16 45.65
CA SER A 150 13.25 3.83 46.24
C SER A 150 13.17 5.37 46.34
N GLY A 151 12.15 5.92 45.67
CA GLY A 151 11.65 7.27 45.95
C GLY A 151 10.42 7.61 45.12
N GLU A 152 9.27 7.05 45.50
CA GLU A 152 7.94 7.43 45.00
C GLU A 152 7.71 8.94 45.09
N LYS A 153 7.31 9.58 43.98
CA LYS A 153 6.44 10.77 44.00
C LYS A 153 5.48 10.77 42.81
N SER A 154 4.24 10.39 43.10
CA SER A 154 2.97 10.94 42.59
C SER A 154 2.87 11.27 41.10
N ASN A 155 2.31 10.33 40.33
CA ASN A 155 1.79 10.61 38.99
C ASN A 155 0.35 11.15 39.13
N SER A 156 0.17 12.46 38.94
CA SER A 156 -1.16 13.08 38.95
C SER A 156 -1.94 12.68 37.70
N SER A 157 -3.07 12.02 37.94
CA SER A 157 -4.09 11.70 36.94
C SER A 157 -4.71 12.98 36.37
N ARG A 158 -4.62 13.18 35.04
CA ARG A 158 -5.49 14.14 34.35
C ARG A 158 -6.39 13.38 33.37
N ALA A 159 -7.64 13.26 33.80
CA ALA A 159 -8.74 12.62 33.12
C ALA A 159 -8.99 13.27 31.74
N GLY A 160 -9.07 12.44 30.70
CA GLY A 160 -9.63 12.82 29.41
C GLY A 160 -11.15 12.98 29.57
N SER A 161 -11.61 14.23 29.57
CA SER A 161 -13.03 14.59 29.56
C SER A 161 -13.65 14.13 28.24
N ARG A 162 -14.49 13.09 28.30
CA ARG A 162 -15.38 12.70 27.22
C ARG A 162 -16.62 13.57 27.32
N TYR A 163 -16.91 14.34 26.28
CA TYR A 163 -18.21 14.96 26.10
C TYR A 163 -19.26 13.85 25.99
N SER A 164 -20.17 13.81 26.97
CA SER A 164 -21.41 13.04 26.93
C SER A 164 -22.53 14.01 26.61
N GLY A 165 -23.08 13.90 25.41
CA GLY A 165 -24.30 14.58 24.99
C GLY A 165 -25.32 13.52 24.61
N SER A 166 -26.20 13.20 25.55
CA SER A 166 -27.39 12.38 25.34
C SER A 166 -28.46 13.17 24.58
N GLY A 167 -28.92 12.62 23.45
CA GLY A 167 -30.11 13.09 22.73
C GLY A 167 -30.57 11.97 21.80
N GLY A 168 -31.67 11.31 22.15
CA GLY A 168 -32.19 10.15 21.43
C GLY A 168 -33.08 10.46 20.23
N GLY A 169 -33.30 9.42 19.42
CA GLY A 169 -34.52 9.21 18.64
C GLY A 169 -34.55 9.83 17.24
N GLY A 170 -34.44 8.98 16.22
CA GLY A 170 -34.79 9.33 14.84
C GLY A 170 -34.09 8.48 13.80
N GLY A 171 -34.51 7.22 13.66
CA GLY A 171 -34.17 6.42 12.48
C GLY A 171 -34.84 7.04 11.25
N GLY A 172 -34.01 7.46 10.30
CA GLY A 172 -34.42 7.84 8.97
C GLY A 172 -33.47 7.19 7.98
N ASP A 173 -33.99 6.21 7.23
CA ASP A 173 -33.35 5.66 6.04
C ASP A 173 -33.07 6.80 5.05
N GLY A 174 -31.82 7.23 4.99
CA GLY A 174 -31.29 8.12 3.94
C GLY A 174 -30.77 7.26 2.80
N GLY A 175 -31.60 7.08 1.77
CA GLY A 175 -31.28 6.30 0.58
C GLY A 175 -29.98 6.73 -0.11
N GLY A 176 -29.32 5.75 -0.74
CA GLY A 176 -28.11 5.93 -1.52
C GLY A 176 -28.32 6.90 -2.68
N GLY A 177 -27.89 8.15 -2.50
CA GLY A 177 -27.57 9.08 -3.57
C GLY A 177 -26.11 8.88 -3.98
N GLY A 178 -25.84 8.81 -5.28
CA GLY A 178 -24.48 8.73 -5.85
C GLY A 178 -23.69 10.02 -5.63
N GLY A 179 -23.34 10.30 -4.38
CA GLY A 179 -22.60 11.49 -3.98
C GLY A 179 -21.16 11.46 -4.51
N ILE A 180 -20.73 12.58 -5.07
CA ILE A 180 -19.32 12.84 -5.39
C ILE A 180 -18.55 12.85 -4.06
N GLY A 181 -17.37 12.21 -3.99
CA GLY A 181 -16.51 12.23 -2.81
C GLY A 181 -15.05 12.43 -3.23
N GLU A 182 -14.20 12.82 -2.28
CA GLU A 182 -12.77 13.03 -2.50
C GLU A 182 -11.93 12.48 -1.34
N TRP A 183 -10.69 12.10 -1.65
CA TRP A 183 -9.70 11.77 -0.63
C TRP A 183 -9.06 13.04 -0.09
N ARG A 184 -8.92 13.12 1.24
CA ARG A 184 -8.25 14.23 1.90
C ARG A 184 -7.24 13.73 2.92
N VAL A 185 -6.15 14.46 3.07
CA VAL A 185 -5.08 14.23 4.05
C VAL A 185 -5.04 15.37 5.06
N ILE A 186 -4.67 15.04 6.29
CA ILE A 186 -4.36 16.01 7.34
C ILE A 186 -3.05 15.61 8.03
N ASP A 187 -2.26 16.61 8.40
CA ASP A 187 -1.11 16.45 9.29
C ASP A 187 -1.59 16.40 10.74
N LEU A 188 -1.16 15.40 11.51
CA LEU A 188 -1.59 15.19 12.90
C LEU A 188 -0.72 15.93 13.92
N GLY A 189 -0.03 16.99 13.51
CA GLY A 189 0.94 17.72 14.33
C GLY A 189 2.32 17.08 14.28
N SER A 190 2.78 16.75 13.07
CA SER A 190 4.10 16.13 12.88
C SER A 190 5.23 17.03 13.38
N THR A 191 6.27 16.41 13.93
CA THR A 191 7.42 17.14 14.51
C THR A 191 8.36 17.71 13.45
N ASN A 192 8.45 17.05 12.29
CA ASN A 192 9.35 17.41 11.20
C ASN A 192 8.57 17.83 9.94
N GLY A 193 7.30 18.19 10.10
CA GLY A 193 6.45 18.67 9.02
C GLY A 193 6.00 17.59 8.02
N THR A 194 4.87 17.89 7.38
CA THR A 194 4.34 17.12 6.24
C THR A 194 4.26 18.03 5.02
N PHE A 195 4.68 17.51 3.86
CA PHE A 195 4.68 18.23 2.60
C PHE A 195 3.87 17.49 1.53
N LEU A 196 2.85 18.14 0.97
CA LEU A 196 2.08 17.66 -0.18
C LEU A 196 2.57 18.37 -1.44
N ASN A 197 3.09 17.62 -2.41
CA ASN A 197 3.68 18.16 -3.65
C ASN A 197 4.73 19.26 -3.37
N GLY A 198 5.54 19.05 -2.34
CA GLY A 198 6.57 19.99 -1.89
C GLY A 198 6.05 21.18 -1.07
N GLN A 199 4.73 21.35 -0.92
CA GLN A 199 4.14 22.42 -0.12
C GLN A 199 3.83 21.94 1.31
N PRO A 200 4.20 22.68 2.36
CA PRO A 200 3.90 22.28 3.73
C PRO A 200 2.40 22.31 4.02
N ILE A 201 1.89 21.27 4.68
CA ILE A 201 0.47 21.13 5.06
C ILE A 201 0.24 21.03 6.58
N GLY A 202 1.32 21.02 7.37
CA GLY A 202 1.27 21.03 8.84
C GLY A 202 0.77 22.34 9.44
N GLY A 203 0.32 22.31 10.69
CA GLY A 203 -0.21 23.48 11.43
C GLY A 203 0.83 24.51 11.89
N GLY A 204 2.01 24.58 11.25
CA GLY A 204 3.14 25.42 11.66
C GLY A 204 4.05 24.72 12.69
N ARG A 205 4.91 25.50 13.37
CA ARG A 205 5.81 24.98 14.42
C ARG A 205 5.03 24.67 15.71
N GLY A 206 5.39 23.58 16.38
CA GLY A 206 4.65 23.03 17.52
C GLY A 206 3.55 22.07 17.05
N TYR A 207 3.18 21.10 17.88
CA TYR A 207 2.28 19.95 17.61
C TYR A 207 0.84 20.30 17.17
N ASN A 208 0.70 21.21 16.21
CA ASN A 208 -0.56 21.74 15.72
C ASN A 208 -1.02 20.89 14.55
N VAL A 209 -2.18 20.27 14.73
CA VAL A 209 -2.87 19.55 13.66
C VAL A 209 -3.09 20.52 12.48
N GLY A 210 -2.78 20.06 11.27
CA GLY A 210 -2.95 20.82 10.05
C GLY A 210 -4.42 20.98 9.65
N ARG A 211 -4.66 21.40 8.41
CA ARG A 211 -6.01 21.41 7.80
C ARG A 211 -6.17 20.25 6.84
N TRP A 212 -7.41 19.92 6.48
CA TRP A 212 -7.68 18.91 5.46
C TRP A 212 -7.32 19.42 4.06
N HIS A 213 -6.42 18.71 3.38
CA HIS A 213 -6.00 18.95 2.00
C HIS A 213 -6.52 17.86 1.08
N THR A 214 -7.04 18.22 -0.09
CA THR A 214 -7.47 17.25 -1.11
C THR A 214 -6.26 16.55 -1.71
N LEU A 215 -6.33 15.22 -1.83
CA LEU A 215 -5.37 14.39 -2.56
C LEU A 215 -5.84 14.18 -4.00
N ARG A 216 -4.87 13.98 -4.90
CA ARG A 216 -5.07 13.65 -6.31
C ARG A 216 -4.19 12.48 -6.72
N ASP A 217 -4.58 11.78 -7.79
CA ASP A 217 -3.73 10.77 -8.39
C ASP A 217 -2.36 11.35 -8.78
N GLY A 218 -1.30 10.63 -8.43
CA GLY A 218 0.07 11.05 -8.68
C GLY A 218 0.65 12.02 -7.67
N ASP A 219 -0.13 12.52 -6.70
CA ASP A 219 0.38 13.39 -5.64
C ASP A 219 1.51 12.71 -4.84
N THR A 220 2.40 13.54 -4.31
CA THR A 220 3.51 13.11 -3.45
C THR A 220 3.34 13.66 -2.05
N LEU A 221 3.47 12.81 -1.03
CA LEU A 221 3.37 13.16 0.38
C LEU A 221 4.69 12.82 1.09
N ARG A 222 5.49 13.83 1.40
CA ARG A 222 6.77 13.67 2.11
C ARG A 222 6.58 13.91 3.61
N LEU A 223 7.10 12.99 4.42
CA LEU A 223 6.96 12.95 5.86
C LEU A 223 8.28 13.39 6.54
N GLY A 224 8.56 14.69 6.53
CA GLY A 224 9.82 15.26 6.99
C GLY A 224 10.33 16.42 6.12
N GLU A 225 11.17 17.28 6.71
CA GLU A 225 11.74 18.45 6.03
C GLU A 225 12.91 18.07 5.13
N ARG A 226 13.61 16.98 5.44
CA ARG A 226 14.83 16.60 4.71
C ARG A 226 14.52 16.14 3.29
N PRO A 227 15.40 16.41 2.31
CA PRO A 227 15.26 15.90 0.94
C PRO A 227 15.08 14.37 0.86
N GLU A 228 15.77 13.64 1.73
CA GLU A 228 15.76 12.18 1.84
C GLU A 228 14.62 11.60 2.67
N SER A 229 13.76 12.45 3.24
CA SER A 229 12.65 11.99 4.09
C SER A 229 11.72 11.05 3.31
N PRO A 230 11.10 10.06 3.99
CA PRO A 230 10.18 9.15 3.35
C PRO A 230 9.09 9.88 2.55
N THR A 231 8.94 9.49 1.29
CA THR A 231 7.97 10.09 0.37
C THR A 231 7.02 9.02 -0.14
N LEU A 232 5.72 9.26 0.07
CA LEU A 232 4.64 8.42 -0.41
C LEU A 232 4.15 8.97 -1.74
N ARG A 233 3.78 8.06 -2.64
CA ARG A 233 3.06 8.39 -3.86
C ARG A 233 1.61 7.95 -3.74
N VAL A 234 0.73 8.85 -4.16
CA VAL A 234 -0.71 8.64 -4.19
C VAL A 234 -1.08 8.02 -5.53
N PHE A 235 -1.77 6.89 -5.47
CA PHE A 235 -2.42 6.27 -6.61
C PHE A 235 -3.93 6.24 -6.36
N MET A 236 -4.70 6.72 -7.32
CA MET A 236 -6.16 6.64 -7.31
C MET A 236 -6.60 5.82 -8.50
N THR A 237 -7.11 4.63 -8.22
CA THR A 237 -7.73 3.82 -9.26
C THR A 237 -9.22 4.07 -9.22
N LEU A 238 -9.81 4.40 -10.37
CA LEU A 238 -11.27 4.44 -10.51
C LEU A 238 -11.82 3.13 -9.97
N THR A 239 -12.64 3.20 -8.93
CA THR A 239 -13.40 2.04 -8.52
C THR A 239 -14.40 1.81 -9.65
N SER A 240 -14.11 0.84 -10.52
CA SER A 240 -14.93 0.59 -11.71
C SER A 240 -16.39 0.46 -11.30
N THR A 241 -17.16 1.50 -11.58
CA THR A 241 -18.63 1.46 -11.68
C THR A 241 -19.06 0.87 -13.01
N ALA A 242 -18.12 0.43 -13.87
CA ALA A 242 -18.39 -0.36 -15.06
C ALA A 242 -18.58 -1.87 -14.75
N ALA A 243 -18.72 -2.24 -13.47
CA ALA A 243 -19.70 -3.25 -13.14
C ALA A 243 -21.04 -2.52 -13.07
N SER A 244 -21.88 -2.72 -14.10
CA SER A 244 -23.33 -2.50 -14.09
C SER A 244 -23.83 -2.03 -12.74
N THR A 245 -24.34 -0.79 -12.66
CA THR A 245 -25.11 -0.28 -11.53
C THR A 245 -25.86 -1.46 -10.94
N PRO A 246 -25.65 -1.82 -9.66
CA PRO A 246 -26.42 -2.89 -9.09
C PRO A 246 -27.87 -2.50 -9.30
N GLY A 247 -28.55 -3.20 -10.23
CA GLY A 247 -30.00 -3.21 -10.25
C GLY A 247 -30.43 -3.49 -8.81
N PRO A 248 -31.57 -2.94 -8.35
CA PRO A 248 -31.97 -3.00 -6.95
C PRO A 248 -31.71 -4.43 -6.40
N GLY A 249 -30.65 -4.59 -5.59
CA GLY A 249 -30.16 -5.91 -5.12
C GLY A 249 -28.69 -6.31 -5.33
N GLY A 250 -27.81 -5.55 -6.00
CA GLY A 250 -26.39 -5.96 -6.17
C GLY A 250 -25.47 -5.61 -4.98
N ALA A 251 -24.52 -6.50 -4.67
CA ALA A 251 -23.62 -6.40 -3.51
C ALA A 251 -22.58 -5.26 -3.63
N PRO A 252 -22.20 -4.59 -2.53
CA PRO A 252 -21.17 -3.55 -2.52
C PRO A 252 -19.80 -4.10 -2.96
N PRO A 253 -18.91 -3.29 -3.57
CA PRO A 253 -17.56 -3.70 -3.93
C PRO A 253 -16.81 -4.36 -2.77
N LEU A 254 -15.95 -5.34 -3.09
CA LEU A 254 -15.11 -6.01 -2.11
C LEU A 254 -14.16 -5.01 -1.46
N ARG A 255 -14.12 -5.01 -0.14
CA ARG A 255 -13.26 -4.17 0.69
C ARG A 255 -12.54 -5.05 1.69
N LEU A 256 -11.23 -5.00 1.66
CA LEU A 256 -10.36 -5.72 2.59
C LEU A 256 -9.35 -4.73 3.14
N LEU A 257 -9.13 -4.80 4.45
CA LEU A 257 -8.03 -4.07 5.08
C LEU A 257 -6.73 -4.81 4.77
N SER A 258 -5.71 -4.06 4.36
CA SER A 258 -4.41 -4.63 4.02
C SER A 258 -3.31 -3.64 4.34
N SER A 259 -2.22 -4.16 4.91
CA SER A 259 -0.97 -3.43 5.09
C SER A 259 0.16 -4.23 4.47
N VAL A 260 1.09 -3.54 3.83
CA VAL A 260 2.28 -4.13 3.20
C VAL A 260 3.50 -3.51 3.83
N ARG A 261 4.45 -4.34 4.25
CA ARG A 261 5.75 -3.93 4.75
C ARG A 261 6.86 -4.65 4.00
N ALA A 262 7.78 -3.88 3.43
CA ALA A 262 9.06 -4.36 2.92
C ALA A 262 10.17 -3.71 3.76
N SER A 263 11.18 -4.47 4.16
CA SER A 263 12.27 -3.98 5.01
C SER A 263 13.60 -4.52 4.50
N PRO A 264 14.45 -3.69 3.87
CA PRO A 264 15.74 -4.15 3.39
C PRO A 264 16.62 -4.47 4.61
N GLY A 265 16.93 -5.76 4.81
CA GLY A 265 17.70 -6.21 5.98
C GLY A 265 19.11 -5.60 6.04
N LYS A 266 19.87 -5.67 4.93
CA LYS A 266 21.17 -5.01 4.73
C LYS A 266 21.30 -4.61 3.25
N PRO A 267 22.00 -3.51 2.92
CA PRO A 267 22.36 -3.20 1.54
C PRO A 267 23.18 -4.34 0.88
N PRO A 268 23.15 -4.48 -0.46
CA PRO A 268 22.43 -3.66 -1.42
C PRO A 268 20.97 -4.12 -1.66
N ARG A 269 20.13 -3.13 -1.99
CA ARG A 269 18.77 -3.15 -2.59
C ARG A 269 17.74 -4.20 -2.11
N MET A 270 16.54 -3.72 -1.78
CA MET A 270 15.35 -4.55 -1.52
C MET A 270 14.93 -5.28 -2.81
N GLU A 271 14.94 -6.62 -2.82
CA GLU A 271 14.54 -7.45 -3.97
C GLU A 271 13.05 -7.85 -3.90
N ASP A 272 12.47 -7.95 -2.69
CA ASP A 272 11.05 -8.26 -2.49
C ASP A 272 10.12 -7.18 -3.05
N ARG A 273 8.99 -7.63 -3.59
CA ARG A 273 7.85 -6.81 -3.98
C ARG A 273 6.56 -7.38 -3.42
N ALA A 274 5.60 -6.50 -3.21
CA ALA A 274 4.26 -6.88 -2.80
C ALA A 274 3.21 -6.12 -3.60
N LEU A 275 2.08 -6.79 -3.79
CA LEU A 275 0.92 -6.31 -4.53
C LEU A 275 -0.30 -6.39 -3.62
N CYS A 276 -1.06 -5.29 -3.58
CA CYS A 276 -2.42 -5.27 -3.08
C CYS A 276 -3.26 -4.53 -4.10
N GLU A 277 -4.18 -5.25 -4.74
CA GLU A 277 -5.14 -4.72 -5.70
C GLU A 277 -6.54 -5.23 -5.34
N CYS A 278 -7.22 -4.48 -4.47
CA CYS A 278 -8.56 -4.79 -3.99
C CYS A 278 -9.45 -3.53 -4.07
N PRO A 279 -10.40 -3.45 -5.02
CA PRO A 279 -10.72 -4.47 -6.01
C PRO A 279 -9.64 -4.63 -7.09
N LEU A 280 -9.56 -5.83 -7.69
CA LEU A 280 -8.78 -6.12 -8.89
C LEU A 280 -9.33 -5.30 -10.06
N ARG A 281 -8.44 -4.77 -10.90
CA ARG A 281 -8.81 -3.99 -12.09
C ARG A 281 -9.88 -4.69 -12.92
N GLY A 282 -10.97 -3.97 -13.19
CA GLY A 282 -12.12 -4.50 -13.93
C GLY A 282 -13.10 -5.38 -13.12
N TYR A 283 -12.82 -5.70 -11.86
CA TYR A 283 -13.65 -6.61 -11.03
C TYR A 283 -13.94 -6.04 -9.64
N SER A 284 -15.12 -5.46 -9.45
CA SER A 284 -15.52 -4.88 -8.16
C SER A 284 -15.67 -5.90 -7.02
N GLN A 285 -15.81 -7.19 -7.32
CA GLN A 285 -16.03 -8.27 -6.35
C GLN A 285 -14.82 -9.20 -6.18
N VAL A 286 -13.66 -8.83 -6.73
CA VAL A 286 -12.44 -9.64 -6.70
C VAL A 286 -11.30 -8.78 -6.16
N GLY A 287 -10.39 -9.36 -5.38
CA GLY A 287 -9.16 -8.73 -4.93
C GLY A 287 -7.98 -9.67 -5.11
N LEU A 288 -6.81 -9.11 -5.42
CA LEU A 288 -5.57 -9.84 -5.58
C LEU A 288 -4.52 -9.30 -4.61
N PHE A 289 -3.88 -10.20 -3.89
CA PHE A 289 -2.74 -9.91 -3.03
C PHE A 289 -1.58 -10.81 -3.45
N ALA A 290 -0.36 -10.30 -3.49
CA ALA A 290 0.79 -11.13 -3.77
C ALA A 290 2.07 -10.64 -3.09
N VAL A 291 2.98 -11.57 -2.84
CA VAL A 291 4.37 -11.32 -2.47
C VAL A 291 5.25 -11.99 -3.52
N PHE A 292 6.29 -11.28 -3.92
CA PHE A 292 7.31 -11.69 -4.87
C PHE A 292 8.65 -11.49 -4.18
N ASP A 293 9.35 -12.56 -3.87
CA ASP A 293 10.68 -12.52 -3.28
C ASP A 293 11.69 -12.64 -4.43
N GLY A 294 12.42 -11.57 -4.71
CA GLY A 294 13.33 -11.50 -5.85
C GLY A 294 14.69 -12.10 -5.50
N HIS A 295 15.36 -12.71 -6.48
CA HIS A 295 16.73 -13.19 -6.31
C HIS A 295 17.58 -12.88 -7.53
N ALA A 296 18.88 -12.68 -7.27
CA ALA A 296 19.87 -12.22 -8.25
C ALA A 296 19.56 -10.82 -8.84
N GLY A 297 18.64 -10.09 -8.22
CA GLY A 297 18.13 -8.80 -8.63
C GLY A 297 16.63 -8.68 -8.34
N ALA A 298 16.03 -7.54 -8.70
CA ALA A 298 14.64 -7.24 -8.40
C ALA A 298 13.74 -7.15 -9.65
N GLU A 299 14.30 -7.29 -10.85
CA GLU A 299 13.59 -7.09 -12.12
C GLU A 299 12.46 -8.10 -12.29
N ALA A 300 12.72 -9.39 -12.00
CA ALA A 300 11.70 -10.43 -12.09
C ALA A 300 10.50 -10.14 -11.17
N ALA A 301 10.77 -9.77 -9.91
CA ALA A 301 9.74 -9.41 -8.93
C ALA A 301 8.96 -8.15 -9.35
N GLU A 302 9.63 -7.12 -9.85
CA GLU A 302 9.00 -5.87 -10.34
C GLU A 302 8.10 -6.11 -11.54
N ARG A 303 8.60 -6.85 -12.54
CA ARG A 303 7.83 -7.18 -13.74
C ARG A 303 6.66 -8.09 -13.40
N ALA A 304 6.85 -9.07 -12.52
CA ALA A 304 5.75 -9.94 -12.07
C ALA A 304 4.65 -9.14 -11.37
N LYS A 305 5.01 -8.22 -10.45
CA LYS A 305 4.07 -7.29 -9.81
C LYS A 305 3.27 -6.46 -10.82
N ALA A 306 3.92 -6.01 -11.90
CA ALA A 306 3.27 -5.20 -12.93
C ALA A 306 2.35 -6.03 -13.86
N VAL A 307 2.77 -7.24 -14.23
CA VAL A 307 2.14 -8.08 -15.27
C VAL A 307 1.02 -8.97 -14.71
N LEU A 308 1.24 -9.65 -13.58
CA LEU A 308 0.32 -10.65 -13.03
C LEU A 308 -1.13 -10.16 -12.89
N PRO A 309 -1.42 -9.00 -12.26
CA PRO A 309 -2.80 -8.50 -12.14
C PRO A 309 -3.47 -8.24 -13.50
N ALA A 310 -2.73 -7.77 -14.50
CA ALA A 310 -3.27 -7.51 -15.84
C ALA A 310 -3.63 -8.81 -16.58
N VAL A 311 -2.73 -9.80 -16.52
CA VAL A 311 -2.96 -11.13 -17.09
C VAL A 311 -4.15 -11.81 -16.42
N LEU A 312 -4.19 -11.82 -15.08
CA LEU A 312 -5.27 -12.44 -14.32
C LEU A 312 -6.63 -11.80 -14.64
N ALA A 313 -6.70 -10.46 -14.67
CA ALA A 313 -7.93 -9.75 -14.99
C ALA A 313 -8.44 -10.09 -16.40
N ARG A 314 -7.54 -10.21 -17.38
CA ARG A 314 -7.90 -10.63 -18.74
C ARG A 314 -8.42 -12.07 -18.77
N LEU A 315 -7.74 -13.00 -18.09
CA LEU A 315 -8.09 -14.43 -18.10
C LEU A 315 -9.40 -14.75 -17.37
N LEU A 316 -9.80 -13.93 -16.40
CA LEU A 316 -11.12 -14.03 -15.79
C LEU A 316 -12.27 -13.76 -16.78
N GLY A 317 -12.01 -13.08 -17.91
CA GLY A 317 -12.94 -12.96 -19.03
C GLY A 317 -14.28 -12.30 -18.68
N GLY A 318 -14.27 -11.32 -17.77
CA GLY A 318 -15.46 -10.62 -17.30
C GLY A 318 -16.30 -11.39 -16.28
N ARG A 319 -15.81 -12.53 -15.77
CA ARG A 319 -16.52 -13.37 -14.80
C ARG A 319 -15.82 -13.40 -13.45
N THR A 320 -16.61 -13.30 -12.38
CA THR A 320 -16.15 -13.59 -11.03
C THR A 320 -16.10 -15.11 -10.81
N PRO A 321 -15.08 -15.67 -10.13
CA PRO A 321 -15.02 -17.09 -9.86
C PRO A 321 -16.24 -17.62 -9.07
N GLY A 322 -16.57 -18.90 -9.30
CA GLY A 322 -17.58 -19.63 -8.53
C GLY A 322 -17.01 -20.28 -7.26
N PRO A 323 -17.79 -21.07 -6.52
CA PRO A 323 -17.29 -21.80 -5.35
C PRO A 323 -16.20 -22.82 -5.67
N GLY A 324 -16.15 -23.31 -6.92
CA GLY A 324 -15.10 -24.21 -7.41
C GLY A 324 -13.73 -23.53 -7.63
N GLY A 325 -13.66 -22.20 -7.49
CA GLY A 325 -12.42 -21.44 -7.66
C GLY A 325 -12.09 -21.09 -9.11
N ALA A 326 -10.82 -20.73 -9.30
CA ALA A 326 -10.23 -20.24 -10.53
C ALA A 326 -8.87 -20.92 -10.79
N ALA A 327 -8.77 -22.22 -10.51
CA ALA A 327 -7.48 -22.91 -10.50
C ALA A 327 -6.74 -22.85 -11.84
N ASP A 328 -7.43 -23.13 -12.94
CA ASP A 328 -6.86 -23.06 -14.29
C ASP A 328 -6.49 -21.63 -14.69
N VAL A 329 -7.30 -20.65 -14.26
CA VAL A 329 -7.04 -19.22 -14.50
C VAL A 329 -5.80 -18.76 -13.74
N LEU A 330 -5.63 -19.17 -12.48
CA LEU A 330 -4.44 -18.86 -11.69
C LEU A 330 -3.19 -19.53 -12.28
N ARG A 331 -3.28 -20.80 -12.69
CA ARG A 331 -2.18 -21.52 -13.35
C ARG A 331 -1.77 -20.82 -14.64
N ALA A 332 -2.73 -20.55 -15.52
CA ALA A 332 -2.48 -19.82 -16.77
C ALA A 332 -1.92 -18.42 -16.51
N ALA A 333 -2.40 -17.71 -15.49
CA ALA A 333 -1.89 -16.38 -15.16
C ALA A 333 -0.41 -16.39 -14.75
N PHE A 334 0.04 -17.40 -13.99
CA PHE A 334 1.45 -17.54 -13.63
C PHE A 334 2.32 -17.86 -14.84
N LEU A 335 1.91 -18.83 -15.67
CA LEU A 335 2.67 -19.23 -16.86
C LEU A 335 2.74 -18.10 -17.91
N GLU A 336 1.64 -17.39 -18.14
CA GLU A 336 1.62 -16.23 -19.04
C GLU A 336 2.39 -15.03 -18.47
N THR A 337 2.39 -14.85 -17.14
CA THR A 337 3.24 -13.85 -16.49
C THR A 337 4.71 -14.20 -16.66
N ASP A 338 5.08 -15.44 -16.42
CA ASP A 338 6.46 -15.94 -16.56
C ASP A 338 7.02 -15.74 -17.98
N ALA A 339 6.19 -15.99 -19.00
CA ALA A 339 6.56 -15.76 -20.39
C ALA A 339 6.62 -14.28 -20.81
N ALA A 340 5.91 -13.40 -20.07
CA ALA A 340 5.79 -11.97 -20.40
C ALA A 340 6.77 -11.06 -19.63
N ILE A 341 7.07 -11.40 -18.37
CA ILE A 341 8.41 -11.12 -17.85
C ILE A 341 9.37 -11.93 -18.74
N ALA A 342 10.65 -11.69 -18.86
CA ALA A 342 11.48 -12.53 -19.75
C ALA A 342 12.87 -12.38 -19.18
N CYS A 343 12.95 -12.75 -17.91
CA CYS A 343 14.11 -12.49 -17.07
C CYS A 343 14.96 -13.75 -17.13
N GLU A 344 16.07 -13.67 -17.84
CA GLU A 344 16.94 -14.81 -18.10
C GLU A 344 17.71 -15.25 -16.84
N TYR A 345 18.24 -14.28 -16.09
CA TYR A 345 19.18 -14.50 -14.99
C TYR A 345 18.70 -13.95 -13.63
N GLU A 346 17.53 -13.32 -13.61
CA GLU A 346 16.85 -12.90 -12.38
C GLU A 346 15.57 -13.71 -12.25
N GLY A 347 15.26 -14.10 -11.04
CA GLY A 347 14.04 -14.83 -10.74
C GLY A 347 13.32 -14.27 -9.53
N SER A 348 12.14 -14.81 -9.29
CA SER A 348 11.37 -14.46 -8.12
C SER A 348 10.44 -15.59 -7.72
N THR A 349 10.23 -15.75 -6.42
CA THR A 349 9.05 -16.45 -5.93
C THR A 349 7.79 -15.68 -6.35
N ALA A 350 6.63 -16.34 -6.28
CA ALA A 350 5.38 -15.62 -6.33
C ALA A 350 4.34 -16.38 -5.52
N THR A 351 3.90 -15.77 -4.42
CA THR A 351 2.73 -16.22 -3.66
C THR A 351 1.60 -15.25 -3.92
N ALA A 352 0.55 -15.69 -4.62
CA ALA A 352 -0.65 -14.91 -4.88
C ALA A 352 -1.86 -15.48 -4.13
N MET A 353 -2.72 -14.59 -3.63
CA MET A 353 -4.02 -14.89 -3.05
C MET A 353 -5.10 -14.12 -3.80
N LEU A 354 -6.00 -14.85 -4.45
CA LEU A 354 -7.23 -14.34 -5.03
C LEU A 354 -8.34 -14.42 -3.99
N VAL A 355 -9.05 -13.31 -3.78
CA VAL A 355 -10.22 -13.22 -2.92
C VAL A 355 -11.41 -12.78 -3.76
N TRP A 356 -12.56 -13.42 -3.62
CA TRP A 356 -13.76 -12.99 -4.35
C TRP A 356 -15.04 -13.22 -3.57
N ARG A 357 -16.04 -12.38 -3.85
CA ARG A 357 -17.43 -12.65 -3.48
C ARG A 357 -18.10 -13.42 -4.61
N CYS A 358 -18.51 -14.65 -4.34
CA CYS A 358 -19.20 -15.46 -5.33
C CYS A 358 -20.58 -14.87 -5.63
N ALA A 359 -20.86 -14.62 -6.91
CA ALA A 359 -22.13 -14.02 -7.34
C ALA A 359 -23.35 -14.90 -7.03
N SER A 360 -23.21 -16.23 -7.09
CA SER A 360 -24.33 -17.16 -6.87
C SER A 360 -24.62 -17.42 -5.39
N THR A 361 -23.60 -17.38 -4.53
CA THR A 361 -23.78 -17.69 -3.09
C THR A 361 -23.73 -16.45 -2.20
N GLY A 362 -23.22 -15.32 -2.70
CA GLY A 362 -22.94 -14.12 -1.92
C GLY A 362 -21.78 -14.25 -0.92
N ARG A 363 -21.19 -15.45 -0.79
CA ARG A 363 -20.13 -15.79 0.17
C ARG A 363 -18.76 -15.41 -0.34
N LEU A 364 -17.82 -15.25 0.59
CA LEU A 364 -16.43 -14.91 0.28
C LEU A 364 -15.59 -16.17 0.19
N TYR A 365 -14.70 -16.19 -0.79
CA TYR A 365 -13.77 -17.28 -1.02
C TYR A 365 -12.36 -16.75 -1.21
N VAL A 366 -11.38 -17.57 -0.84
CA VAL A 366 -9.96 -17.33 -1.08
C VAL A 366 -9.36 -18.54 -1.80
N GLN A 367 -8.39 -18.29 -2.67
CA GLN A 367 -7.59 -19.33 -3.32
C GLN A 367 -6.17 -18.80 -3.56
N THR A 368 -5.18 -19.64 -3.35
CA THR A 368 -3.76 -19.27 -3.47
C THR A 368 -3.09 -20.00 -4.62
N ALA A 369 -2.11 -19.35 -5.24
CA ALA A 369 -1.18 -19.94 -6.19
C ALA A 369 0.25 -19.60 -5.77
N ASN A 370 1.15 -20.58 -5.80
CA ASN A 370 2.52 -20.41 -5.31
C ASN A 370 3.57 -21.01 -6.26
N VAL A 371 4.66 -20.27 -6.45
CA VAL A 371 5.98 -20.79 -6.88
C VAL A 371 7.04 -20.25 -5.92
N GLY A 372 8.04 -21.06 -5.59
CA GLY A 372 9.06 -20.72 -4.60
C GLY A 372 8.68 -21.10 -3.17
N ASP A 373 9.32 -20.49 -2.18
CA ASP A 373 9.20 -20.78 -0.74
C ASP A 373 8.62 -19.64 0.09
N SER A 374 8.19 -18.55 -0.56
CA SER A 374 7.21 -17.65 0.03
C SER A 374 5.90 -18.39 0.32
N SER A 375 5.12 -17.89 1.28
CA SER A 375 3.92 -18.58 1.77
C SER A 375 2.78 -17.66 2.19
N CYS A 376 1.56 -18.21 2.13
CA CYS A 376 0.33 -17.59 2.61
C CYS A 376 -0.26 -18.40 3.77
N ALA A 377 -0.39 -17.78 4.93
CA ALA A 377 -1.10 -18.33 6.09
C ALA A 377 -2.47 -17.68 6.24
N LEU A 378 -3.48 -18.46 6.64
CA LEU A 378 -4.82 -17.98 6.99
C LEU A 378 -5.22 -18.51 8.36
N GLY A 379 -5.79 -17.65 9.19
CA GLY A 379 -6.39 -18.04 10.46
C GLY A 379 -7.47 -17.07 10.91
N ARG A 380 -7.97 -17.27 12.12
CA ARG A 380 -8.99 -16.40 12.72
C ARG A 380 -8.52 -15.76 14.01
N SER A 381 -9.04 -14.56 14.22
CA SER A 381 -8.91 -13.72 15.41
C SER A 381 -9.41 -14.38 16.71
N ALA A 382 -10.59 -15.01 16.66
CA ALA A 382 -11.32 -15.50 17.82
C ALA A 382 -11.74 -16.96 17.64
N GLY A 383 -11.41 -17.80 18.63
CA GLY A 383 -11.69 -19.24 18.64
C GLY A 383 -10.45 -20.10 18.38
N SER A 384 -10.55 -21.40 18.67
CA SER A 384 -9.49 -22.43 18.55
C SER A 384 -9.05 -22.74 17.11
N GLY A 385 -9.36 -21.88 16.13
CA GLY A 385 -8.96 -22.08 14.75
C GLY A 385 -7.46 -21.85 14.61
N ALA A 386 -6.69 -22.95 14.56
CA ALA A 386 -5.27 -22.89 14.27
C ALA A 386 -5.04 -22.24 12.89
N ALA A 387 -4.18 -21.22 12.84
CA ALA A 387 -3.71 -20.68 11.58
C ALA A 387 -2.99 -21.77 10.79
N ARG A 388 -3.19 -21.80 9.47
CA ARG A 388 -2.60 -22.81 8.58
C ARG A 388 -2.07 -22.18 7.32
N PHE A 389 -1.02 -22.79 6.76
CA PHE A 389 -0.57 -22.45 5.43
C PHE A 389 -1.60 -22.91 4.38
N LEU A 390 -1.84 -22.05 3.40
CA LEU A 390 -2.62 -22.34 2.19
C LEU A 390 -1.72 -22.76 1.03
N THR A 391 -0.41 -22.58 1.16
CA THR A 391 0.62 -22.83 0.14
C THR A 391 1.50 -24.00 0.53
N THR A 392 2.22 -24.53 -0.47
CA THR A 392 3.31 -25.50 -0.27
C THR A 392 4.60 -24.85 -0.77
N GLU A 393 5.68 -24.98 0.00
CA GLU A 393 7.00 -24.47 -0.38
C GLU A 393 7.66 -25.38 -1.43
N HIS A 394 8.35 -24.77 -2.39
CA HIS A 394 9.00 -25.47 -3.51
C HIS A 394 10.53 -25.48 -3.39
N LYS A 395 11.04 -25.84 -2.22
CA LYS A 395 12.48 -26.01 -1.98
C LYS A 395 12.99 -27.27 -2.68
N VAL A 396 14.24 -27.26 -3.16
CA VAL A 396 14.94 -28.41 -3.76
C VAL A 396 15.06 -29.59 -2.77
N THR A 397 14.99 -29.32 -1.47
CA THR A 397 14.97 -30.35 -0.42
C THR A 397 13.60 -31.03 -0.27
N SER A 398 12.54 -30.52 -0.90
CA SER A 398 11.21 -31.13 -0.89
C SER A 398 11.22 -32.47 -1.62
N ALA A 399 10.74 -33.52 -0.94
CA ALA A 399 10.60 -34.84 -1.54
C ALA A 399 9.73 -34.82 -2.81
N ARG A 400 8.64 -34.02 -2.79
CA ARG A 400 7.73 -33.85 -3.92
C ARG A 400 8.42 -33.21 -5.12
N GLU A 401 9.22 -32.17 -4.91
CA GLU A 401 9.93 -31.52 -6.02
C GLU A 401 11.07 -32.40 -6.54
N ARG A 402 11.76 -33.15 -5.69
CA ARG A 402 12.77 -34.12 -6.11
C ARG A 402 12.18 -35.24 -6.97
N GLU A 403 11.03 -35.78 -6.55
CA GLU A 403 10.30 -36.77 -7.33
C GLU A 403 9.86 -36.20 -8.68
N ARG A 404 9.33 -34.97 -8.69
CA ARG A 404 8.95 -34.26 -9.92
C ARG A 404 10.14 -34.12 -10.88
N LEU A 405 11.26 -33.60 -10.38
CA LEU A 405 12.50 -33.42 -11.16
C LEU A 405 12.99 -34.74 -11.77
N THR A 406 12.98 -35.83 -11.01
CA THR A 406 13.39 -37.15 -11.50
C THR A 406 12.41 -37.70 -12.52
N ARG A 407 11.10 -37.66 -12.24
CA ARG A 407 10.06 -38.27 -13.07
C ARG A 407 9.81 -37.53 -14.37
N GLU A 408 9.81 -36.19 -14.34
CA GLU A 408 9.43 -35.36 -15.48
C GLU A 408 10.64 -34.90 -16.31
N HIS A 409 11.79 -34.71 -15.67
CA HIS A 409 12.97 -34.14 -16.31
C HIS A 409 14.21 -35.06 -16.28
N GLY A 410 14.12 -36.23 -15.65
CA GLY A 410 15.28 -37.12 -15.50
C GLY A 410 16.38 -36.56 -14.59
N VAL A 411 16.10 -35.49 -13.84
CA VAL A 411 17.07 -34.82 -12.96
C VAL A 411 17.07 -35.54 -11.61
N THR A 412 18.10 -36.35 -11.38
CA THR A 412 18.30 -37.06 -10.11
C THR A 412 19.32 -36.31 -9.26
N LEU A 413 18.86 -35.79 -8.11
CA LEU A 413 19.72 -35.07 -7.18
C LEU A 413 20.21 -36.01 -6.08
N ASN A 414 21.52 -35.96 -5.78
CA ASN A 414 22.11 -36.73 -4.69
C ASN A 414 21.45 -36.38 -3.33
N GLU A 415 21.56 -37.30 -2.38
CA GLU A 415 21.16 -37.06 -1.00
C GLU A 415 21.98 -35.89 -0.42
N GLY A 416 21.32 -34.98 0.31
CA GLY A 416 21.96 -33.78 0.83
C GLY A 416 22.08 -32.60 -0.14
N THR A 417 21.78 -32.76 -1.44
CA THR A 417 21.75 -31.61 -2.38
C THR A 417 20.65 -30.62 -1.99
N THR A 418 21.03 -29.37 -1.73
CA THR A 418 20.09 -28.31 -1.34
C THR A 418 19.84 -27.29 -2.46
N ARG A 419 20.56 -27.39 -3.58
CA ARG A 419 20.49 -26.43 -4.68
C ARG A 419 20.42 -27.10 -6.05
N LEU A 420 19.63 -26.51 -6.94
CA LEU A 420 19.49 -26.83 -8.35
C LEU A 420 20.13 -25.68 -9.14
N HIS A 421 21.29 -25.92 -9.77
CA HIS A 421 22.06 -24.89 -10.49
C HIS A 421 22.31 -23.60 -9.68
N GLY A 422 22.53 -23.74 -8.36
CA GLY A 422 22.76 -22.62 -7.46
C GLY A 422 21.51 -22.07 -6.77
N LEU A 423 20.30 -22.42 -7.23
CA LEU A 423 19.04 -22.02 -6.60
C LEU A 423 18.59 -23.01 -5.53
N ALA A 424 18.11 -22.53 -4.39
CA ALA A 424 17.48 -23.39 -3.38
C ALA A 424 16.04 -23.82 -3.75
N LEU A 425 15.50 -23.25 -4.83
CA LEU A 425 14.13 -23.41 -5.30
C LEU A 425 14.06 -24.35 -6.50
N ALA A 426 12.97 -25.11 -6.57
CA ALA A 426 12.60 -25.95 -7.71
C ALA A 426 11.52 -25.31 -8.60
N ARG A 427 10.90 -24.21 -8.14
CA ARG A 427 9.93 -23.42 -8.89
C ARG A 427 10.14 -21.93 -8.66
N ALA A 428 10.08 -21.13 -9.72
CA ALA A 428 10.20 -19.67 -9.68
C ALA A 428 9.62 -19.04 -10.96
N LEU A 429 9.23 -17.77 -10.88
CA LEU A 429 9.09 -16.90 -12.05
C LEU A 429 10.48 -16.40 -12.47
N GLY A 430 10.67 -16.08 -13.75
CA GLY A 430 11.97 -15.64 -14.29
C GLY A 430 12.93 -16.82 -14.42
N ASP A 431 14.23 -16.61 -14.25
CA ASP A 431 15.28 -17.61 -14.49
C ASP A 431 15.06 -18.39 -15.82
N SER A 432 14.62 -17.71 -16.88
CA SER A 432 14.15 -18.39 -18.09
C SER A 432 15.26 -19.21 -18.74
N PHE A 433 16.52 -18.77 -18.61
CA PHE A 433 17.69 -19.52 -19.03
C PHE A 433 17.73 -20.93 -18.43
N LEU A 434 17.47 -21.07 -17.12
CA LEU A 434 17.48 -22.39 -16.46
C LEU A 434 16.32 -23.28 -16.93
N LYS A 435 15.18 -22.68 -17.28
CA LYS A 435 14.01 -23.41 -17.81
C LYS A 435 14.29 -23.92 -19.23
N GLU A 436 14.90 -23.09 -20.07
CA GLU A 436 15.28 -23.39 -21.45
C GLU A 436 16.37 -24.46 -21.53
N GLU A 437 17.35 -24.44 -20.62
CA GLU A 437 18.38 -25.47 -20.48
C GLU A 437 17.87 -26.79 -19.88
N GLY A 438 16.57 -26.89 -19.58
CA GLY A 438 15.97 -28.13 -19.12
C GLY A 438 16.38 -28.54 -17.70
N SER A 439 16.75 -27.58 -16.84
CA SER A 439 17.12 -27.84 -15.42
C SER A 439 16.00 -28.49 -14.60
N GLY A 440 14.77 -28.44 -15.10
CA GLY A 440 13.57 -28.84 -14.40
C GLY A 440 12.98 -27.76 -13.49
N LEU A 441 13.60 -26.57 -13.39
CA LEU A 441 12.96 -25.38 -12.82
C LEU A 441 11.67 -25.08 -13.59
N THR A 442 10.59 -24.70 -12.89
CA THR A 442 9.31 -24.40 -13.54
C THR A 442 8.59 -23.21 -12.91
N ALA A 443 7.81 -22.48 -13.71
CA ALA A 443 6.86 -21.47 -13.23
C ALA A 443 5.46 -22.03 -12.98
N ASP A 444 5.26 -23.34 -13.11
CA ASP A 444 3.96 -23.96 -12.89
C ASP A 444 3.57 -23.94 -11.41
N PRO A 445 2.54 -23.17 -11.01
CA PRO A 445 2.23 -22.99 -9.60
C PRO A 445 1.55 -24.20 -8.99
N ASP A 446 1.75 -24.35 -7.67
CA ASP A 446 0.80 -25.07 -6.84
C ASP A 446 -0.38 -24.16 -6.52
N VAL A 447 -1.57 -24.59 -6.93
CA VAL A 447 -2.83 -23.87 -6.67
C VAL A 447 -3.63 -24.61 -5.61
N SER A 448 -3.98 -23.93 -4.53
CA SER A 448 -4.77 -24.52 -3.44
C SER A 448 -6.24 -24.72 -3.82
N ALA A 449 -6.95 -25.50 -3.02
CA ALA A 449 -8.40 -25.56 -3.13
C ALA A 449 -9.02 -24.20 -2.76
N ALA A 450 -10.11 -23.82 -3.43
CA ALA A 450 -10.90 -22.68 -3.02
C ALA A 450 -11.49 -22.91 -1.63
N LEU A 451 -11.35 -21.92 -0.74
CA LEU A 451 -11.80 -21.98 0.64
C LEU A 451 -12.83 -20.87 0.87
N GLU A 452 -14.00 -21.24 1.39
CA GLU A 452 -14.95 -20.26 1.92
C GLU A 452 -14.42 -19.61 3.21
N VAL A 453 -14.49 -18.29 3.28
CA VAL A 453 -14.17 -17.49 4.48
C VAL A 453 -15.41 -16.73 4.95
N ARG A 454 -15.43 -16.35 6.24
CA ARG A 454 -16.61 -15.71 6.84
C ARG A 454 -16.73 -14.25 6.46
N GLY A 455 -15.60 -13.55 6.38
CA GLY A 455 -15.55 -12.11 6.10
C GLY A 455 -16.27 -11.26 7.13
N ASP A 456 -16.33 -11.74 8.37
CA ASP A 456 -16.92 -11.05 9.54
C ASP A 456 -15.90 -10.13 10.25
N GLY A 457 -14.79 -9.80 9.58
CA GLY A 457 -13.66 -9.05 10.13
C GLY A 457 -12.70 -9.89 11.00
N GLY A 458 -13.01 -11.16 11.25
CA GLY A 458 -12.15 -12.03 12.06
C GLY A 458 -11.23 -12.96 11.26
N ASP A 459 -11.33 -13.00 9.93
CA ASP A 459 -10.42 -13.78 9.07
C ASP A 459 -9.17 -12.95 8.74
N VAL A 460 -7.99 -13.52 8.97
CA VAL A 460 -6.71 -12.84 8.80
C VAL A 460 -5.79 -13.71 7.95
N ALA A 461 -5.32 -13.14 6.85
CA ALA A 461 -4.33 -13.76 5.96
C ALA A 461 -3.00 -13.00 6.05
N VAL A 462 -1.89 -13.73 6.03
CA VAL A 462 -0.53 -13.19 5.99
C VAL A 462 0.19 -13.83 4.81
N LEU A 463 0.63 -13.01 3.86
CA LEU A 463 1.51 -13.42 2.76
C LEU A 463 2.90 -12.84 3.07
N ALA A 464 3.94 -13.66 3.00
CA ALA A 464 5.31 -13.19 3.24
C ALA A 464 6.35 -14.08 2.54
N SER A 465 7.56 -13.53 2.38
CA SER A 465 8.78 -14.24 1.99
C SER A 465 9.30 -15.15 3.11
N ASP A 466 10.28 -15.98 2.77
CA ASP A 466 10.96 -16.87 3.72
C ASP A 466 11.61 -16.10 4.89
N GLY A 467 12.03 -14.86 4.67
CA GLY A 467 12.59 -13.98 5.70
C GLY A 467 11.67 -13.77 6.91
N LEU A 468 10.34 -13.90 6.77
CA LEU A 468 9.42 -13.99 7.90
C LEU A 468 9.24 -15.43 8.38
N TRP A 469 9.00 -16.36 7.46
CA TRP A 469 8.57 -17.73 7.76
C TRP A 469 9.67 -18.59 8.40
N ASP A 470 10.94 -18.27 8.17
CA ASP A 470 12.09 -18.91 8.79
C ASP A 470 12.15 -18.72 10.31
N VAL A 471 11.50 -17.67 10.83
CA VAL A 471 11.53 -17.32 12.27
C VAL A 471 10.15 -17.22 12.91
N CYS A 472 9.07 -17.39 12.14
CA CYS A 472 7.72 -17.16 12.60
C CYS A 472 6.75 -18.25 12.10
N SER A 473 6.03 -18.89 13.02
CA SER A 473 4.95 -19.82 12.64
C SER A 473 3.71 -19.10 12.11
N ALA A 474 2.89 -19.79 11.32
CA ALA A 474 1.60 -19.29 10.84
C ALA A 474 0.73 -18.72 11.99
N ALA A 475 0.69 -19.40 13.14
CA ALA A 475 -0.08 -18.95 14.30
C ALA A 475 0.47 -17.66 14.91
N GLN A 476 1.80 -17.53 15.04
CA GLN A 476 2.44 -16.31 15.54
C GLN A 476 2.20 -15.14 14.59
N ALA A 477 2.37 -15.35 13.28
CA ALA A 477 2.20 -14.32 12.26
C ALA A 477 0.75 -13.81 12.20
N VAL A 478 -0.23 -14.71 12.11
CA VAL A 478 -1.66 -14.36 12.09
C VAL A 478 -2.07 -13.65 13.37
N ALA A 479 -1.61 -14.11 14.54
CA ALA A 479 -1.92 -13.46 15.81
C ALA A 479 -1.30 -12.07 15.92
N ALA A 480 -0.07 -11.88 15.40
CA ALA A 480 0.57 -10.56 15.35
C ALA A 480 -0.16 -9.60 14.41
N ALA A 481 -0.51 -10.04 13.20
CA ALA A 481 -1.27 -9.26 12.23
C ALA A 481 -2.63 -8.84 12.78
N PHE A 482 -3.33 -9.74 13.49
CA PHE A 482 -4.60 -9.41 14.13
C PHE A 482 -4.47 -8.32 15.22
N ARG A 483 -3.43 -8.41 16.07
CA ARG A 483 -3.20 -7.40 17.12
C ARG A 483 -2.88 -6.03 16.54
N ALA A 484 -2.09 -5.98 15.47
CA ALA A 484 -1.74 -4.73 14.78
C ALA A 484 -2.96 -4.06 14.14
N GLY A 485 -3.91 -4.84 13.60
CA GLY A 485 -5.17 -4.32 13.03
C GLY A 485 -6.21 -3.83 14.04
N GLY A 486 -5.84 -3.54 15.30
CA GLY A 486 -6.75 -3.02 16.33
C GLY A 486 -7.63 -4.05 17.04
N GLY A 487 -7.38 -5.35 16.81
CA GLY A 487 -8.14 -6.44 17.40
C GLY A 487 -7.86 -6.67 18.89
N LYS A 488 -8.78 -6.27 19.78
CA LYS A 488 -8.72 -6.69 21.20
C LYS A 488 -9.12 -8.15 21.33
N LEU A 489 -8.17 -9.03 21.69
CA LEU A 489 -8.49 -10.37 22.17
C LEU A 489 -9.33 -10.23 23.46
N GLY A 490 -10.62 -10.55 23.38
CA GLY A 490 -11.54 -10.52 24.51
C GLY A 490 -11.12 -11.53 25.58
N GLY A 491 -10.29 -11.11 26.53
CA GLY A 491 -9.95 -11.90 27.70
C GLY A 491 -11.14 -11.96 28.66
N SER A 492 -11.94 -13.02 28.55
CA SER A 492 -12.85 -13.42 29.62
C SER A 492 -12.03 -13.88 30.82
N ARG A 493 -11.71 -12.97 31.75
CA ARG A 493 -11.40 -13.35 33.13
C ARG A 493 -12.73 -13.64 33.81
N GLY A 494 -13.05 -14.93 33.92
CA GLY A 494 -14.14 -15.41 34.75
C GLY A 494 -13.94 -14.96 36.19
N GLY A 495 -14.86 -14.15 36.69
CA GLY A 495 -15.01 -13.90 38.11
C GLY A 495 -15.61 -15.13 38.76
N GLY A 496 -14.74 -15.98 39.33
CA GLY A 496 -15.13 -16.92 40.38
C GLY A 496 -15.27 -16.15 41.69
N ARG A 497 -16.47 -16.23 42.27
CA ARG A 497 -16.75 -15.84 43.65
C ARG A 497 -15.94 -16.65 44.65
#